data_AF-A0A920UPR0-F1
#
_entry.id   AF-A0A920UPR0-F1
#
_cell.length_a   1.000
_cell.length_b   1.000
_cell.length_c   1.000
_cell.angle_alpha   90.00
_cell.angle_beta   90.00
_cell.angle_gamma   90.00
#
_symmetry.space_group_name_H-M   'P 1'
#
loop_
_entity.id
_entity.type
_entity.pdbx_description
1 polymer ?
#
loop_
_entity_poly.entity_id
_entity_poly.type
_entity_poly.pdbx_seq_one_letter_code
_entity_poly.pdbx_strand_id
1 'polypeptide(L)'
;MTKTTAGTPGNLIILAGSTTGRDGIHGASGLASQNMDGDDTLRPAVQVGNPFMEKKLIESCLKPSNQEKILGMQDLGAAGLTSATVDLVSKDNIGFKIDLSRVFLREENRPLMKSCCLNLRKE
;
A
#
# COMPACT_ATOMS: atom_id res chain seq x y z
N MET A 1 -17.92 8.17 0.90
CA MET A 1 -16.45 8.01 0.98
C MET A 1 -16.14 6.89 1.95
N THR A 2 -15.35 5.91 1.54
CA THR A 2 -15.04 4.73 2.34
C THR A 2 -14.07 5.13 3.46
N LYS A 3 -14.35 4.69 4.69
CA LYS A 3 -13.49 4.97 5.87
C LYS A 3 -12.20 4.14 5.82
N THR A 4 -11.12 4.63 6.42
CA THR A 4 -9.97 3.77 6.77
C THR A 4 -10.39 2.85 7.93
N THR A 5 -10.54 1.55 7.67
CA THR A 5 -10.89 0.53 8.67
C THR A 5 -10.52 -0.84 8.12
N ALA A 6 -9.98 -1.69 8.98
CA ALA A 6 -9.85 -3.13 8.75
C ALA A 6 -11.11 -3.90 9.20
N GLY A 7 -11.97 -3.27 10.01
CA GLY A 7 -13.21 -3.84 10.52
C GLY A 7 -12.93 -4.87 11.62
N THR A 8 -13.36 -6.11 11.41
CA THR A 8 -13.22 -7.19 12.39
C THR A 8 -12.13 -8.19 11.98
N PRO A 9 -11.56 -8.95 12.94
CA PRO A 9 -10.67 -10.07 12.62
C PRO A 9 -11.29 -11.04 11.60
N GLY A 10 -10.45 -11.62 10.75
CA GLY A 10 -10.87 -12.51 9.66
C GLY A 10 -11.16 -11.83 8.32
N ASN A 11 -11.28 -10.49 8.27
CA ASN A 11 -11.37 -9.79 6.99
C ASN A 11 -10.05 -9.87 6.23
N LEU A 12 -10.16 -9.89 4.90
CA LEU A 12 -9.02 -9.83 3.99
C LEU A 12 -8.62 -8.37 3.73
N ILE A 13 -7.32 -8.09 3.82
CA ILE A 13 -6.75 -6.86 3.27
C ILE A 13 -6.19 -7.19 1.89
N ILE A 14 -6.43 -6.32 0.92
CA ILE A 14 -6.00 -6.52 -0.46
C ILE A 14 -5.09 -5.35 -0.85
N LEU A 15 -3.87 -5.68 -1.28
CA LEU A 15 -2.99 -4.73 -1.93
C LEU A 15 -3.39 -4.60 -3.41
N ALA A 16 -3.78 -3.40 -3.83
CA ALA A 16 -4.18 -3.11 -5.20
C ALA A 16 -3.42 -1.90 -5.75
N GLY A 17 -2.93 -1.99 -6.99
CA GLY A 17 -2.14 -0.94 -7.62
C GLY A 17 -1.03 -1.51 -8.51
N SER A 18 0.03 -0.72 -8.67
CA SER A 18 1.25 -1.12 -9.38
C SER A 18 2.07 -2.16 -8.58
N THR A 19 3.05 -2.76 -9.24
CA THR A 19 4.05 -3.62 -8.58
C THR A 19 4.92 -2.81 -7.62
N THR A 20 5.27 -3.38 -6.47
CA THR A 20 6.19 -2.82 -5.48
C THR A 20 7.63 -2.87 -5.99
N GLY A 21 8.26 -1.69 -6.08
CA GLY A 21 9.66 -1.53 -6.49
C GLY A 21 10.57 -1.09 -5.35
N ARG A 22 11.82 -0.76 -5.70
CA ARG A 22 12.81 -0.19 -4.77
C ARG A 22 12.84 1.35 -4.77
N ASP A 23 11.93 1.98 -5.51
CA ASP A 23 11.77 3.43 -5.51
C ASP A 23 11.07 3.90 -4.24
N GLY A 24 11.45 5.08 -3.76
CA GLY A 24 10.97 5.64 -2.50
C GLY A 24 11.62 5.04 -1.24
N ILE A 25 12.59 4.12 -1.35
CA ILE A 25 13.29 3.58 -0.17
C ILE A 25 14.11 4.71 0.48
N HIS A 26 13.96 4.87 1.80
CA HIS A 26 14.44 6.02 2.57
C HIS A 26 13.84 7.37 2.16
N GLY A 27 12.81 7.42 1.30
CA GLY A 27 12.17 8.69 0.92
C GLY A 27 11.58 9.44 2.11
N ALA A 28 10.92 8.73 3.02
CA ALA A 28 10.30 9.33 4.20
C ALA A 28 11.32 9.90 5.21
N SER A 29 12.51 9.29 5.32
CA SER A 29 13.53 9.67 6.31
C SER A 29 14.64 10.52 5.71
N GLY A 30 15.16 10.13 4.55
CA GLY A 30 16.30 10.74 3.87
C GLY A 30 15.96 12.07 3.21
N LEU A 31 14.84 12.19 2.49
CA LEU A 31 14.43 13.46 1.88
C LEU A 31 13.83 14.44 2.91
N ALA A 32 13.32 13.94 4.04
CA ALA A 32 12.75 14.78 5.08
C ALA A 32 13.82 15.42 6.01
N SER A 33 15.05 14.90 6.02
CA SER A 33 16.09 15.31 6.97
C SER A 33 17.40 15.82 6.37
N GLN A 34 17.57 15.77 5.03
CA GLN A 34 18.82 16.19 4.37
C GLN A 34 18.58 17.29 3.33
N ASN A 35 19.53 18.22 3.24
CA ASN A 35 19.56 19.24 2.19
C ASN A 35 19.91 18.58 0.85
N MET A 36 19.07 18.80 -0.17
CA MET A 36 19.13 18.13 -1.48
C MET A 36 20.25 18.64 -2.42
N ASP A 37 21.41 18.98 -1.89
CA ASP A 37 22.52 19.51 -2.68
C ASP A 37 23.29 18.36 -3.38
N GLY A 38 22.87 18.03 -4.59
CA GLY A 38 23.72 17.38 -5.61
C GLY A 38 24.11 15.91 -5.38
N ASP A 39 23.53 15.23 -4.38
CA ASP A 39 23.88 13.83 -4.10
C ASP A 39 23.06 12.84 -4.95
N ASP A 40 23.71 12.25 -5.95
CA ASP A 40 23.16 11.20 -6.81
C ASP A 40 22.73 9.94 -6.06
N THR A 41 23.17 9.75 -4.81
CA THR A 41 22.75 8.63 -3.96
C THR A 41 21.29 8.75 -3.50
N LEU A 42 20.66 9.92 -3.63
CA LEU A 42 19.26 10.17 -3.26
C LEU A 42 18.25 9.77 -4.36
N ARG A 43 18.71 9.41 -5.56
CA ARG A 43 17.84 8.99 -6.68
C ARG A 43 16.84 7.87 -6.33
N PRO A 44 17.20 6.83 -5.53
CA PRO A 44 16.26 5.79 -5.11
C PRO A 44 15.14 6.30 -4.17
N ALA A 45 15.30 7.47 -3.55
CA ALA A 45 14.33 8.04 -2.62
C ALA A 45 13.10 8.66 -3.32
N VAL A 46 13.19 8.91 -4.62
CA VAL A 46 12.08 9.44 -5.43
C VAL A 46 11.22 8.30 -5.95
N GLN A 47 9.91 8.41 -5.73
CA GLN A 47 8.93 7.45 -6.24
C GLN A 47 8.70 7.62 -7.74
N VAL A 48 8.55 6.51 -8.46
CA VAL A 48 8.25 6.53 -9.90
C VAL A 48 6.79 6.13 -10.12
N GLY A 49 5.96 7.13 -10.43
CA GLY A 49 4.52 6.93 -10.66
C GLY A 49 4.18 6.21 -11.97
N ASN A 50 3.00 5.59 -12.01
CA ASN A 50 2.43 5.01 -13.23
C ASN A 50 1.02 5.56 -13.46
N PRO A 51 0.87 6.65 -14.24
CA PRO A 51 -0.41 7.36 -14.36
C PRO A 51 -1.51 6.50 -14.99
N PHE A 52 -1.16 5.54 -15.86
CA PHE A 52 -2.14 4.63 -16.46
C PHE A 52 -2.70 3.66 -15.44
N MET A 53 -1.86 3.18 -14.50
CA MET A 53 -2.31 2.30 -13.44
C MET A 53 -3.12 3.05 -12.39
N GLU A 54 -2.69 4.24 -12.02
CA GLU A 54 -3.42 5.11 -11.08
C GLU A 54 -4.82 5.41 -11.59
N LYS A 55 -4.97 5.76 -12.87
CA LYS A 55 -6.30 5.97 -13.47
C LYS A 55 -7.19 4.73 -13.36
N LYS A 56 -6.68 3.55 -13.72
CA LYS A 56 -7.43 2.29 -13.62
C LYS A 56 -7.79 1.93 -12.18
N LEU A 57 -6.93 2.25 -11.21
CA LEU A 57 -7.18 2.03 -9.80
C LEU A 57 -8.32 2.93 -9.31
N ILE A 58 -8.25 4.23 -9.62
CA ILE A 58 -9.31 5.20 -9.29
C ILE A 58 -10.65 4.77 -9.87
N GLU A 59 -10.69 4.44 -11.17
CA GLU A 59 -11.91 3.96 -11.83
C GLU A 59 -12.45 2.69 -11.17
N SER A 60 -11.58 1.78 -10.73
CA SER A 60 -11.98 0.56 -10.04
C SER A 60 -12.53 0.83 -8.64
N CYS A 61 -11.95 1.75 -7.87
CA CYS A 61 -12.45 2.14 -6.55
C CYS A 61 -13.80 2.86 -6.62
N LEU A 62 -14.06 3.58 -7.71
CA LEU A 62 -15.31 4.32 -7.93
C LEU A 62 -16.43 3.47 -8.55
N LYS A 63 -16.15 2.24 -9.01
CA LYS A 63 -17.19 1.34 -9.53
C LYS A 63 -18.20 0.98 -8.42
N PRO A 64 -19.52 1.19 -8.63
CA PRO A 64 -20.53 0.92 -7.61
C PRO A 64 -20.49 -0.51 -7.05
N SER A 65 -20.23 -1.50 -7.91
CA SER A 65 -20.13 -2.92 -7.53
C SER A 65 -19.02 -3.25 -6.53
N ASN A 66 -18.02 -2.37 -6.41
CA ASN A 66 -16.93 -2.49 -5.45
C ASN A 66 -17.24 -1.76 -4.14
N GLN A 67 -18.00 -0.66 -4.20
CA GLN A 67 -18.33 0.13 -3.01
C GLN A 67 -19.13 -0.67 -1.97
N GLU A 68 -19.95 -1.63 -2.40
CA GLU A 68 -20.72 -2.51 -1.51
C GLU A 68 -19.87 -3.63 -0.89
N LYS A 69 -18.70 -3.93 -1.45
CA LYS A 69 -17.84 -5.06 -1.03
C LYS A 69 -16.62 -4.62 -0.23
N ILE A 70 -16.28 -3.33 -0.26
CA ILE A 70 -15.09 -2.78 0.39
C ILE A 70 -15.49 -2.15 1.72
N LEU A 71 -15.02 -2.74 2.82
CA LEU A 71 -15.26 -2.24 4.17
C LEU A 71 -14.53 -0.92 4.46
N GLY A 72 -13.31 -0.82 3.96
CA GLY A 72 -12.43 0.32 4.14
C GLY A 72 -11.29 0.34 3.14
N MET A 73 -10.66 1.50 2.99
CA MET A 73 -9.50 1.71 2.11
C MET A 73 -8.46 2.58 2.80
N GLN A 74 -7.19 2.33 2.47
CA GLN A 74 -6.05 3.15 2.87
C GLN A 74 -5.06 3.20 1.70
N ASP A 75 -4.57 4.38 1.37
CA ASP A 75 -3.55 4.58 0.36
C ASP A 75 -2.15 4.20 0.88
N LEU A 76 -1.23 3.92 -0.05
CA LEU A 76 0.16 3.64 0.27
C LEU A 76 1.00 4.87 -0.09
N GLY A 77 1.53 5.54 0.94
CA GLY A 77 2.39 6.71 0.80
C GLY A 77 3.78 6.48 1.39
N ALA A 78 4.25 7.46 2.17
CA ALA A 78 5.51 7.36 2.91
C ALA A 78 5.53 6.13 3.82
N ALA A 79 6.68 5.42 3.87
CA ALA A 79 6.86 4.13 4.54
C ALA A 79 5.98 2.95 4.01
N GLY A 80 5.17 3.20 2.96
CA GLY A 80 4.52 2.17 2.15
C GLY A 80 3.60 1.23 2.94
N LEU A 81 3.77 -0.07 2.71
CA LEU A 81 2.94 -1.12 3.31
C LEU A 81 2.93 -1.07 4.84
N THR A 82 4.04 -0.69 5.46
CA THR A 82 4.18 -0.70 6.92
C THR A 82 3.25 0.34 7.56
N SER A 83 3.36 1.60 7.15
CA SER A 83 2.53 2.70 7.66
C SER A 83 1.06 2.48 7.31
N ALA A 84 0.76 2.18 6.05
CA ALA A 84 -0.62 1.98 5.59
C ALA A 84 -1.32 0.85 6.36
N THR A 85 -0.62 -0.25 6.64
CA THR A 85 -1.22 -1.36 7.39
C THR A 85 -1.45 -0.99 8.85
N VAL A 86 -0.47 -0.35 9.50
CA VAL A 86 -0.60 0.09 10.90
C VAL A 86 -1.74 1.10 11.04
N ASP A 87 -1.85 2.08 10.14
CA ASP A 87 -2.93 3.07 10.14
C ASP A 87 -4.31 2.42 9.91
N LEU A 88 -4.37 1.40 9.06
CA LEU A 88 -5.60 0.68 8.77
C LEU A 88 -6.12 -0.10 9.99
N VAL A 89 -5.23 -0.78 10.72
CA VAL A 89 -5.62 -1.63 11.86
C VAL A 89 -5.73 -0.89 13.19
N SER A 90 -4.95 0.19 13.38
CA SER A 90 -4.92 0.97 14.63
C SER A 90 -6.27 1.62 14.93
N LYS A 91 -7.04 1.98 13.89
CA LYS A 91 -8.39 2.54 14.03
C LYS A 91 -9.40 1.56 14.62
N ASP A 92 -9.14 0.25 14.52
CA ASP A 92 -10.05 -0.80 14.98
C ASP A 92 -9.52 -1.58 16.19
N ASN A 93 -8.34 -1.22 16.74
CA ASN A 93 -7.66 -1.93 17.82
C ASN A 93 -7.47 -3.44 17.55
N ILE A 94 -6.99 -3.77 16.35
CA ILE A 94 -6.69 -5.15 15.96
C ILE A 94 -5.25 -5.30 15.47
N GLY A 95 -4.74 -6.53 15.50
CA GLY A 95 -3.43 -6.89 14.94
C GLY A 95 -3.53 -7.46 13.52
N PHE A 96 -2.37 -7.64 12.88
CA PHE A 96 -2.28 -8.24 11.55
C PHE A 96 -1.04 -9.11 11.36
N LYS A 97 -1.10 -10.02 10.39
CA LYS A 97 0.05 -10.74 9.86
C LYS A 97 0.11 -10.58 8.36
N ILE A 98 1.20 -10.04 7.83
CA ILE A 98 1.43 -9.92 6.38
C ILE A 98 2.26 -11.09 5.89
N ASP A 99 1.82 -11.72 4.79
CA ASP A 99 2.63 -12.66 4.01
C ASP A 99 3.30 -11.90 2.85
N LEU A 100 4.55 -11.46 3.07
CA LEU A 100 5.31 -10.70 2.08
C LEU A 100 5.58 -11.49 0.78
N SER A 101 5.52 -12.83 0.81
CA SER A 101 5.67 -13.67 -0.40
C SER A 101 4.55 -13.47 -1.42
N ARG A 102 3.45 -12.84 -1.01
CA ARG A 102 2.29 -12.52 -1.86
C ARG A 102 2.32 -11.10 -2.42
N VAL A 103 3.29 -10.28 -2.01
CA VAL A 103 3.46 -8.91 -2.54
C VAL A 103 4.01 -8.99 -3.97
N PHE A 104 3.50 -8.14 -4.85
CA PHE A 104 3.99 -8.06 -6.23
C PHE A 104 5.28 -7.29 -6.30
N LEU A 105 6.38 -7.97 -6.57
CA LEU A 105 7.66 -7.30 -6.81
C LEU A 105 7.79 -6.94 -8.29
N ARG A 106 8.21 -5.71 -8.56
CA ARG A 106 8.44 -5.21 -9.93
C ARG A 106 9.51 -6.01 -10.67
N GLU A 107 10.49 -6.53 -9.95
CA GLU A 107 11.64 -7.28 -10.50
C GLU A 107 11.29 -8.72 -10.93
N GLU A 108 10.09 -9.22 -10.62
CA GLU A 108 9.71 -10.63 -10.85
C GLU A 108 8.67 -10.87 -11.96
N ASN A 109 8.24 -9.85 -12.72
CA ASN A 109 7.31 -9.99 -13.86
C ASN A 109 6.08 -10.90 -13.58
N ARG A 110 5.45 -10.76 -12.40
CA ARG A 110 4.25 -11.51 -12.01
C ARG A 110 2.94 -10.75 -12.30
N PRO A 111 1.80 -11.44 -12.55
CA PRO A 111 0.54 -10.80 -12.95
C PRO A 111 -0.05 -9.84 -11.90
N LEU A 112 -0.66 -8.75 -12.36
CA LEU A 112 -1.22 -7.64 -11.57
C LEU A 112 -2.56 -8.00 -10.89
N MET A 113 -2.55 -8.77 -9.79
CA MET A 113 -3.59 -8.86 -8.73
C MET A 113 -3.50 -10.21 -7.99
N LYS A 114 -3.23 -10.15 -6.70
CA LYS A 114 -3.18 -11.27 -5.73
C LYS A 114 -3.58 -10.63 -4.42
N SER A 115 -4.38 -11.35 -3.65
CA SER A 115 -4.58 -11.00 -2.27
C SER A 115 -3.26 -11.17 -1.53
N CYS A 116 -2.70 -10.07 -1.04
CA CYS A 116 -1.77 -10.16 0.09
C CYS A 116 -2.66 -10.51 1.30
N CYS A 117 -2.91 -11.80 1.53
CA CYS A 117 -3.78 -12.22 2.63
C CYS A 117 -3.17 -11.80 3.96
N LEU A 118 -3.61 -10.67 4.49
CA LEU A 118 -3.46 -10.39 5.89
C LEU A 118 -4.53 -11.16 6.65
N ASN A 119 -4.08 -12.01 7.58
CA ASN A 119 -4.98 -12.51 8.61
C ASN A 119 -4.98 -11.48 9.73
N LEU A 120 -6.09 -10.75 9.85
CA LEU A 120 -6.36 -9.92 11.00
C LEU A 120 -6.61 -10.81 12.22
N ARG A 121 -5.98 -10.47 13.34
CA ARG A 121 -6.19 -11.17 14.62
C ARG A 121 -6.62 -10.17 15.69
N LYS A 122 -7.52 -10.59 16.57
CA LYS A 122 -7.53 -10.06 17.94
C LYS A 122 -6.36 -10.73 18.65
N GLU A 123 -5.54 -9.94 19.34
CA GLU A 123 -4.45 -10.45 20.18
C GLU A 123 -4.94 -11.56 21.12
#